data_AF-A0A7J4XLH3-F1
#
_entry.id   AF-A0A7J4XLH3-F1
#
_cell.length_a   1.000
_cell.length_b   1.000
_cell.length_c   1.000
_cell.angle_alpha   90.00
_cell.angle_beta   90.00
_cell.angle_gamma   90.00
#
_symmetry.space_group_name_H-M   'P 1'
#
loop_
_entity.id
_entity.type
_entity.pdbx_description
1 polymer ?
#
loop_
_entity_poly.entity_id
_entity_poly.type
_entity_poly.pdbx_seq_one_letter_code
_entity_poly.pdbx_strand_id
1 'polypeptide(L)'
;MKNQICSCKRAFLLLFLLLLGMPSFAQVQQEVPLFKSTRTFVHKAVRKDTAWTPGVIVDQIYFARYDKQGRISVENLLNPDGSAKTKLIYVYDKNNRIREEMTVSVKQQGIQRIYRYSYDEQGRVDGKTVLDADRNIVLKDTIIMMNMAIGRQG
;
A
#
# COMPACT_ATOMS: atom_id res chain seq x y z
N MET A 1 -23.21 -67.15 -22.12
CA MET A 1 -23.17 -65.92 -21.29
C MET A 1 -21.73 -65.39 -21.32
N LYS A 2 -21.44 -64.34 -22.10
CA LYS A 2 -20.11 -63.71 -22.17
C LYS A 2 -20.24 -62.31 -21.57
N ASN A 3 -19.69 -62.12 -20.38
CA ASN A 3 -19.79 -60.91 -19.57
C ASN A 3 -19.09 -59.72 -20.24
N GLN A 4 -19.88 -58.71 -20.58
CA GLN A 4 -19.40 -57.36 -20.90
C GLN A 4 -18.90 -56.67 -19.62
N ILE A 5 -17.65 -56.91 -19.24
CA ILE A 5 -16.98 -56.16 -18.17
C ILE A 5 -15.61 -55.72 -18.69
N CYS A 6 -15.56 -54.82 -19.68
CA CYS A 6 -14.27 -54.25 -20.09
C CYS A 6 -14.34 -52.93 -20.88
N SER A 7 -15.32 -52.06 -20.63
CA SER A 7 -15.36 -50.72 -21.25
C SER A 7 -15.36 -49.58 -20.23
N CYS A 8 -16.10 -49.72 -19.13
CA CYS A 8 -16.29 -48.66 -18.13
C CYS A 8 -15.01 -48.29 -17.34
N LYS A 9 -14.11 -49.25 -17.07
CA LYS A 9 -12.85 -48.99 -16.35
C LYS A 9 -11.81 -48.21 -17.17
N ARG A 10 -11.82 -48.34 -18.50
CA ARG A 10 -10.91 -47.59 -19.39
C ARG A 10 -11.34 -46.14 -19.56
N ALA A 11 -12.65 -45.88 -19.61
CA ALA A 11 -13.19 -44.53 -19.66
C ALA A 11 -12.86 -43.72 -18.39
N PHE A 12 -12.93 -44.35 -17.21
CA PHE A 12 -12.57 -43.71 -15.95
C PHE A 12 -11.07 -43.36 -15.85
N LEU A 13 -10.20 -44.22 -16.39
CA LEU A 13 -8.75 -44.00 -16.38
C LEU A 13 -8.33 -42.87 -17.35
N LEU A 14 -9.01 -42.76 -18.49
CA LEU A 14 -8.78 -41.67 -19.46
C LEU A 14 -9.30 -40.32 -18.94
N LEU A 15 -10.40 -40.29 -18.20
CA LEU A 15 -10.92 -39.09 -17.55
C LEU A 15 -9.98 -38.58 -16.44
N PHE A 16 -9.33 -39.48 -15.72
CA PHE A 16 -8.35 -39.14 -14.67
C PHE A 16 -7.04 -38.58 -15.26
N LEU A 17 -6.60 -39.08 -16.43
CA LEU A 17 -5.43 -38.57 -17.14
C LEU A 17 -5.65 -37.17 -17.75
N LEU A 18 -6.88 -36.83 -18.15
CA LEU A 18 -7.23 -35.48 -18.65
C LEU A 18 -7.20 -34.40 -17.56
N LEU A 19 -7.43 -34.76 -16.30
CA LEU A 19 -7.37 -33.82 -15.16
C LEU A 19 -5.94 -33.47 -14.72
N LEU A 20 -4.95 -34.31 -15.04
CA LEU A 20 -3.53 -34.06 -14.75
C LEU A 20 -2.84 -33.16 -15.81
N GLY A 21 -3.52 -32.91 -16.93
CA GLY A 21 -3.01 -32.10 -18.05
C GLY A 21 -3.49 -30.65 -18.07
N MET A 22 -4.11 -30.16 -16.99
CA MET A 22 -4.40 -28.73 -16.89
C MET A 22 -3.05 -28.00 -16.84
N PRO A 23 -2.73 -27.13 -17.82
CA PRO A 23 -1.57 -26.27 -17.68
C PRO A 23 -1.77 -25.52 -16.37
N SER A 24 -0.83 -25.65 -15.43
CA SER A 24 -0.77 -24.78 -14.26
C SER A 24 -1.02 -23.38 -14.80
N PHE A 25 -2.14 -22.77 -14.42
CA PHE A 25 -2.33 -21.35 -14.63
C PHE A 25 -1.12 -20.73 -13.98
N ALA A 26 -0.16 -20.29 -14.80
CA ALA A 26 0.97 -19.54 -14.34
C ALA A 26 0.32 -18.31 -13.74
N GLN A 27 0.18 -18.31 -12.41
CA GLN A 27 -0.26 -17.15 -11.67
C GLN A 27 0.78 -16.11 -12.04
N VAL A 28 0.41 -15.21 -12.96
CA VAL A 28 1.24 -14.09 -13.34
C VAL A 28 1.51 -13.40 -12.02
N GLN A 29 2.70 -13.61 -11.48
CA GLN A 29 3.15 -12.94 -10.28
C GLN A 29 3.18 -11.49 -10.71
N GLN A 30 2.14 -10.74 -10.32
CA GLN A 30 2.08 -9.32 -10.61
C GLN A 30 3.29 -8.71 -9.91
N GLU A 31 4.33 -8.43 -10.68
CA GLU A 31 5.55 -7.82 -10.15
C GLU A 31 5.17 -6.47 -9.58
N VAL A 32 5.08 -6.39 -8.25
CA VAL A 32 4.84 -5.12 -7.58
C VAL A 32 6.10 -4.28 -7.81
N PRO A 33 5.99 -3.11 -8.46
CA PRO A 33 7.16 -2.31 -8.74
C PRO A 33 7.77 -1.87 -7.41
N LEU A 34 9.09 -1.98 -7.28
CA LEU A 34 9.81 -1.53 -6.09
C LEU A 34 9.55 -0.03 -5.79
N PHE A 35 9.19 0.74 -6.81
CA PHE A 35 8.95 2.18 -6.74
C PHE A 35 7.84 2.62 -7.69
N LYS A 36 6.94 3.49 -7.21
CA LYS A 36 5.88 4.14 -8.00
C LYS A 36 5.93 5.66 -7.81
N SER A 37 5.67 6.40 -8.88
CA SER A 37 5.54 7.86 -8.88
C SER A 37 4.19 8.28 -9.46
N THR A 38 3.59 9.33 -8.91
CA THR A 38 2.33 9.91 -9.40
C THR A 38 2.42 11.43 -9.33
N ARG A 39 1.97 12.10 -10.39
CA ARG A 39 1.98 13.56 -10.52
C ARG A 39 0.59 14.06 -10.83
N THR A 40 0.08 14.97 -9.99
CA THR A 40 -1.24 15.58 -10.16
C THR A 40 -1.10 16.96 -10.79
N PHE A 41 -1.88 17.23 -11.83
CA PHE A 41 -1.91 18.52 -12.50
C PHE A 41 -3.25 19.22 -12.30
N VAL A 42 -3.20 20.47 -11.84
CA VAL A 42 -4.36 21.36 -11.73
C VAL A 42 -4.21 22.46 -12.78
N HIS A 43 -5.28 22.76 -13.49
CA HIS A 43 -5.28 23.81 -14.50
C HIS A 43 -5.89 25.07 -13.90
N LYS A 44 -5.17 26.19 -13.96
CA LYS A 44 -5.75 27.52 -13.68
C LYS A 44 -5.87 28.29 -14.98
N ALA A 45 -6.91 29.14 -15.08
CA ALA A 45 -7.03 30.07 -16.18
C ALA A 45 -5.89 31.11 -16.10
N VAL A 46 -5.10 31.22 -17.16
CA VAL A 46 -4.02 32.20 -17.29
C VAL A 46 -4.37 33.11 -18.47
N ARG A 47 -4.33 34.43 -18.26
CA ARG A 47 -4.55 35.39 -19.35
C ARG A 47 -3.25 35.56 -20.13
N LYS A 48 -3.24 35.15 -21.39
CA LYS A 48 -2.11 35.30 -22.32
C LYS A 48 -2.61 35.97 -23.60
N ASP A 49 -1.99 37.08 -23.98
CA ASP A 49 -2.26 37.78 -25.25
C ASP A 49 -3.76 37.99 -25.50
N THR A 50 -4.47 38.50 -24.49
CA THR A 50 -5.93 38.75 -24.46
C THR A 50 -6.85 37.53 -24.39
N ALA A 51 -6.34 36.30 -24.52
CA ALA A 51 -7.11 35.06 -24.38
C ALA A 51 -6.86 34.35 -23.03
N TRP A 52 -7.89 33.68 -22.50
CA TRP A 52 -7.74 32.79 -21.34
C TRP A 52 -7.29 31.42 -21.83
N THR A 53 -6.11 30.96 -21.39
CA THR A 53 -5.60 29.62 -21.68
C THR A 53 -5.44 28.81 -20.39
N PRO A 54 -5.66 27.48 -20.44
CA PRO A 54 -5.39 26.64 -19.28
C PRO A 54 -3.87 26.53 -19.06
N GLY A 55 -3.38 27.10 -17.96
CA GLY A 55 -2.00 26.91 -17.51
C GLY A 55 -1.90 25.65 -16.64
N VAL A 56 -0.99 24.74 -16.99
CA VAL A 56 -0.71 23.52 -16.21
C VAL A 56 0.06 23.89 -14.95
N ILE A 57 -0.46 23.53 -13.77
CA ILE A 57 0.25 23.58 -12.50
C ILE A 57 0.40 22.15 -11.99
N VAL A 58 1.62 21.74 -11.64
CA VAL A 58 1.82 20.53 -10.82
C VAL A 58 1.35 20.87 -9.43
N ASP A 59 0.34 20.20 -8.90
CA ASP A 59 -0.18 20.46 -7.55
C ASP A 59 0.55 19.62 -6.50
N GLN A 60 0.86 18.38 -6.87
CA GLN A 60 1.47 17.41 -5.97
C GLN A 60 2.33 16.40 -6.72
N ILE A 61 3.47 16.05 -6.14
CA ILE A 61 4.30 14.93 -6.59
C ILE A 61 4.38 13.91 -5.47
N TYR A 62 3.99 12.68 -5.77
CA TYR A 62 3.91 11.58 -4.81
C TYR A 62 4.79 10.41 -5.25
N PHE A 63 5.56 9.87 -4.31
CA PHE A 63 6.39 8.68 -4.50
C PHE A 63 6.11 7.65 -3.43
N ALA A 64 5.94 6.38 -3.84
CA ALA A 64 5.82 5.24 -2.95
C ALA A 64 6.93 4.23 -3.23
N ARG A 65 7.58 3.73 -2.18
CA ARG A 65 8.46 2.56 -2.25
C ARG A 65 7.77 1.38 -1.58
N TYR A 66 7.88 0.21 -2.20
CA TYR A 66 7.28 -1.01 -1.70
C TYR A 66 8.34 -1.93 -1.08
N ASP A 67 7.97 -2.68 -0.06
CA ASP A 67 8.80 -3.75 0.47
C ASP A 67 8.72 -5.01 -0.39
N LYS A 68 9.44 -6.07 0.01
CA LYS A 68 9.48 -7.34 -0.73
C LYS A 68 8.13 -8.08 -0.77
N GLN A 69 7.19 -7.70 0.09
CA GLN A 69 5.83 -8.24 0.13
C GLN A 69 4.85 -7.36 -0.67
N GLY A 70 5.34 -6.29 -1.33
CA GLY A 70 4.52 -5.38 -2.11
C GLY A 70 3.72 -4.38 -1.27
N ARG A 71 4.09 -4.17 0.00
CA ARG A 71 3.44 -3.19 0.89
C ARG A 71 4.20 -1.88 0.86
N ILE A 72 3.52 -0.75 1.06
CA ILE A 72 4.16 0.57 1.06
C ILE A 72 5.09 0.68 2.28
N SER A 73 6.40 0.76 2.06
CA SER A 73 7.39 0.95 3.12
C SER A 73 7.73 2.43 3.35
N VAL A 74 7.64 3.25 2.30
CA VAL A 74 7.96 4.68 2.37
C VAL A 74 7.04 5.46 1.42
N GLU A 75 6.51 6.58 1.90
CA GLU A 75 5.85 7.60 1.08
C GLU A 75 6.65 8.91 1.13
N ASN A 76 6.78 9.58 -0.01
CA ASN A 76 7.31 10.93 -0.09
C ASN A 76 6.33 11.80 -0.86
N LEU A 77 6.05 12.95 -0.27
CA LEU A 77 5.21 13.99 -0.80
C LEU A 77 6.09 15.21 -1.05
N LEU A 78 6.11 15.71 -2.28
CA LEU A 78 6.80 16.95 -2.63
C LEU A 78 5.79 18.04 -3.01
N ASN A 79 6.20 19.27 -2.78
CA ASN A 79 5.55 20.46 -3.31
C ASN A 79 5.65 20.50 -4.85
N PRO A 80 4.83 21.33 -5.52
CA PRO A 80 4.91 21.62 -6.95
C PRO A 80 6.32 21.89 -7.50
N ASP A 81 7.13 22.60 -6.70
CA ASP A 81 8.52 22.99 -7.02
C ASP A 81 9.54 21.86 -6.80
N GLY A 82 9.09 20.68 -6.37
CA GLY A 82 9.93 19.54 -6.06
C GLY A 82 10.55 19.57 -4.66
N SER A 83 10.33 20.62 -3.86
CA SER A 83 10.80 20.64 -2.47
C SER A 83 10.04 19.63 -1.62
N ALA A 84 10.73 19.00 -0.66
CA ALA A 84 10.12 17.95 0.14
C ALA A 84 9.10 18.52 1.15
N LYS A 85 7.89 17.96 1.14
CA LYS A 85 6.76 18.36 1.97
C LYS A 85 6.56 17.39 3.14
N THR A 86 6.53 16.09 2.88
CA THR A 86 6.35 15.06 3.91
C THR A 86 7.02 13.76 3.51
N LYS A 87 7.63 13.08 4.47
CA LYS A 87 8.13 11.71 4.30
C LYS A 87 7.56 10.85 5.43
N LEU A 88 6.92 9.74 5.05
CA LEU A 88 6.38 8.74 5.96
C LEU A 88 7.11 7.41 5.75
N ILE A 89 7.40 6.72 6.84
CA ILE A 89 7.99 5.38 6.84
C ILE A 89 7.04 4.46 7.60
N TYR A 90 6.72 3.31 7.02
CA TYR A 90 5.85 2.31 7.62
C TYR A 90 6.63 1.06 7.99
N VAL A 91 6.36 0.55 9.18
CA VAL A 91 6.92 -0.71 9.68
C VAL A 91 5.79 -1.64 10.01
N TYR A 92 5.83 -2.85 9.46
CA TYR A 92 4.77 -3.83 9.61
C TYR A 92 5.10 -4.86 10.70
N ASP A 93 4.05 -5.40 11.34
CA ASP A 93 4.15 -6.58 12.18
C ASP A 93 4.17 -7.88 11.35
N LYS A 94 4.29 -9.02 12.05
CA LYS A 94 4.28 -10.36 11.44
C LYS A 94 2.94 -10.73 10.79
N ASN A 95 1.86 -10.03 11.13
CA ASN A 95 0.51 -10.25 10.62
C ASN A 95 0.17 -9.26 9.49
N ASN A 96 1.18 -8.59 8.91
CA ASN A 96 1.04 -7.60 7.85
C ASN A 96 0.25 -6.33 8.22
N ARG A 97 0.18 -5.99 9.51
CA ARG A 97 -0.46 -4.75 9.99
C ARG A 97 0.58 -3.67 10.28
N ILE A 98 0.22 -2.40 10.21
CA ILE A 98 1.14 -1.29 10.49
C ILE A 98 1.47 -1.27 11.98
N ARG A 99 2.68 -1.67 12.35
CA ARG A 99 3.17 -1.56 13.73
C ARG A 99 3.58 -0.13 14.07
N GLU A 100 4.31 0.51 13.15
CA GLU A 100 4.78 1.89 13.33
C GLU A 100 4.62 2.71 12.05
N GLU A 101 4.28 3.98 12.23
CA GLU A 101 4.34 5.03 11.22
C GLU A 101 5.26 6.15 11.73
N MET A 102 6.25 6.55 10.94
CA MET A 102 7.22 7.58 11.32
C MET A 102 7.11 8.76 10.38
N THR A 103 6.94 9.96 10.95
CA THR A 103 7.04 11.21 10.19
C THR A 103 8.46 11.72 10.25
N VAL A 104 9.07 11.95 9.10
CA VAL A 104 10.43 12.51 8.99
C VAL A 104 10.34 13.98 8.64
N SER A 105 10.96 14.81 9.48
CA SER A 105 11.09 16.24 9.24
C SER A 105 12.16 16.47 8.17
N VAL A 106 11.73 17.05 7.05
CA VAL A 106 12.63 17.46 5.97
C VAL A 106 13.58 18.57 6.45
N LYS A 107 13.09 19.49 7.30
CA LYS A 107 13.87 20.63 7.80
C LYS A 107 14.93 20.22 8.82
N GLN A 108 14.59 19.29 9.72
CA GLN A 108 15.48 18.87 10.81
C GLN A 108 16.30 17.62 10.44
N GLN A 109 16.09 17.05 9.25
CA GLN A 109 16.75 15.83 8.76
C GLN A 109 16.69 14.66 9.77
N GLY A 110 15.50 14.38 10.31
CA GLY A 110 15.34 13.36 11.34
C GLY A 110 13.90 12.93 11.55
N ILE A 111 13.71 11.83 12.28
CA ILE A 111 12.38 11.40 12.73
C ILE A 111 11.83 12.48 13.66
N GLN A 112 10.62 12.94 13.38
CA GLN A 112 9.93 13.94 14.19
C GLN A 112 8.99 13.27 15.20
N ARG A 113 8.24 12.26 14.74
CA ARG A 113 7.25 11.52 15.54
C ARG A 113 7.16 10.09 15.07
N ILE A 114 6.90 9.19 16.01
CA ILE A 114 6.60 7.80 15.76
C ILE A 114 5.23 7.50 16.35
N TYR A 115 4.33 7.01 15.52
CA TYR A 115 3.07 6.43 15.98
C TYR A 115 3.22 4.92 16.01
N ARG A 116 3.02 4.33 17.18
CA ARG A 116 3.00 2.88 17.38
C ARG A 116 1.57 2.41 17.64
N TYR A 117 1.11 1.44 16.86
CA TYR A 117 -0.24 0.90 16.96
C TYR A 117 -0.24 -0.43 17.71
N SER A 118 -1.25 -0.61 18.56
CA SER A 118 -1.61 -1.91 19.14
C SER A 118 -2.90 -2.41 18.50
N TYR A 119 -3.10 -3.72 18.59
CA TYR A 119 -4.22 -4.39 17.96
C TYR A 119 -4.84 -5.40 18.91
N ASP A 120 -6.17 -5.47 18.91
CA ASP A 120 -6.90 -6.51 19.62
C ASP A 120 -6.76 -7.88 18.92
N GLU A 121 -7.36 -8.91 19.53
CA GLU A 121 -7.34 -10.28 19.01
C GLU A 121 -8.03 -10.43 17.65
N GLN A 122 -8.98 -9.54 17.33
CA GLN A 122 -9.66 -9.50 16.04
C GLN A 122 -8.86 -8.73 14.98
N GLY A 123 -7.73 -8.14 15.37
CA GLY A 123 -6.83 -7.37 14.51
C GLY A 123 -7.28 -5.94 14.25
N ARG A 124 -8.17 -5.39 15.05
CA ARG A 124 -8.58 -3.98 15.02
C ARG A 124 -7.60 -3.15 15.85
N VAL A 125 -7.36 -1.91 15.46
CA VAL A 125 -6.51 -1.00 16.25
C VAL A 125 -7.22 -0.70 17.57
N ASP A 126 -6.58 -1.00 18.69
CA ASP A 126 -7.12 -0.77 20.05
C ASP A 126 -6.31 0.26 20.85
N GLY A 127 -5.21 0.77 20.29
CA GLY A 127 -4.37 1.75 20.94
C GLY A 127 -3.37 2.40 20.01
N LYS A 128 -2.98 3.63 20.38
CA LYS A 128 -1.96 4.41 19.69
C LYS A 128 -1.02 5.05 20.70
N THR A 129 0.26 4.73 20.60
CA THR A 129 1.31 5.38 21.39
C THR A 129 2.08 6.35 20.50
N VAL A 130 2.20 7.59 20.93
CA VAL A 130 3.05 8.59 20.30
C VAL A 130 4.39 8.59 21.00
N LEU A 131 5.45 8.41 20.22
CA LEU A 131 6.83 8.46 20.69
C LEU A 131 7.56 9.62 20.01
N ASP A 132 8.55 10.15 20.72
CA ASP A 132 9.52 11.08 20.13
C ASP A 132 10.54 10.32 19.23
N ALA A 133 11.53 11.05 18.73
CA ALA A 133 12.59 10.50 17.87
C ALA A 133 13.45 9.44 18.58
N ASP A 134 13.64 9.59 19.89
CA ASP A 134 14.43 8.70 20.76
C ASP A 134 13.60 7.52 21.27
N ARG A 135 12.34 7.40 20.83
CA ARG A 135 11.37 6.37 21.19
C ARG A 135 10.91 6.43 22.65
N ASN A 136 11.00 7.59 23.30
CA ASN A 136 10.34 7.81 24.58
C ASN A 136 8.84 8.05 24.35
N ILE A 137 8.02 7.58 25.29
CA ILE A 137 6.57 7.78 25.24
C ILE A 137 6.26 9.26 25.53
N VAL A 138 5.68 9.93 24.54
CA VAL A 138 5.18 11.30 24.65
C VAL A 138 3.70 11.29 25.03
N LEU A 139 2.94 10.36 24.45
CA LEU A 139 1.50 10.21 24.72
C LEU A 139 1.10 8.74 24.53
N LYS A 140 0.22 8.24 25.39
CA LYS A 140 -0.43 6.94 25.18
C LYS A 140 -1.93 7.17 25.17
N ASP A 141 -2.52 7.11 23.97
CA ASP A 141 -3.96 7.11 23.83
C ASP A 141 -4.45 5.67 23.69
N THR A 142 -5.13 5.21 24.73
CA THR A 142 -5.78 3.89 24.77
C THR A 142 -7.17 3.89 24.12
N ILE A 143 -7.62 5.03 23.57
CA ILE A 143 -9.00 5.23 23.10
C ILE A 143 -9.02 6.10 21.83
N ILE A 144 -8.46 5.61 20.72
CA ILE A 144 -8.68 6.28 19.41
C ILE A 144 -9.49 5.33 18.50
N MET A 145 -10.75 5.10 18.90
CA MET A 145 -11.80 4.56 18.03
C MET A 145 -12.69 5.66 17.39
N MET A 146 -12.38 6.94 17.57
CA MET A 146 -13.02 8.02 16.81
C MET A 146 -11.96 8.81 16.04
N ASN A 147 -12.08 8.83 14.71
CA ASN A 147 -11.48 9.81 13.77
C ASN A 147 -10.25 9.43 12.92
N MET A 148 -9.87 8.15 12.78
CA MET A 148 -9.06 7.74 11.60
C MET A 148 -9.83 6.86 10.61
N ALA A 149 -11.12 7.18 10.45
CA ALA A 149 -11.81 7.02 9.17
C ALA A 149 -11.60 8.31 8.34
N ILE A 150 -10.36 8.58 7.92
CA ILE A 150 -10.14 9.44 6.76
C ILE A 150 -9.57 8.51 5.71
N GLY A 151 -10.46 8.10 4.80
CA GLY A 151 -10.12 7.20 3.71
C GLY A 151 -8.93 7.71 2.91
N ARG A 152 -7.99 6.82 2.65
CA ARG A 152 -7.30 6.80 1.37
C ARG A 152 -8.01 5.76 0.51
N GLN A 153 -9.13 6.17 -0.06
CA GLN A 153 -9.73 5.54 -1.24
C GLN A 153 -9.06 6.14 -2.47
N GLY A 154 -8.62 5.29 -3.41
CA GLY A 154 -8.22 5.68 -4.77
C GLY A 154 -6.74 5.94 -4.98
#